data_AF-A0A7Y2U6I4-F1
#
_entry.id   AF-A0A7Y2U6I4-F1
#
_cell.length_a   1.000
_cell.length_b   1.000
_cell.length_c   1.000
_cell.angle_alpha   90.00
_cell.angle_beta   90.00
_cell.angle_gamma   90.00
#
_symmetry.space_group_name_H-M   'P 1'
#
loop_
_entity.id
_entity.type
_entity.pdbx_description
1 polymer ?
#
loop_
_entity_poly.entity_id
_entity_poly.type
_entity_poly.pdbx_seq_one_letter_code
_entity_poly.pdbx_strand_id
1 'polypeptide(L)'
;MKQIVTITFILLSSLSLRGESLTPPNPETTLWFDEPAASWQYDALPIGNGRIGAMIFGGISHDRIALNEETVWSGEKTEWNRENASKNLAEIRRLLNEGKNEAAEKLVNQSFTCTGGGSRGGARGPWGCFQELGNLRLEWGYEVKIRSKQPGKIKVRVNGELKTVQSEAW
;
A
#
# COMPACT_ATOMS: atom_id res chain seq x y z
N MET A 1 55.12 38.13 -12.00
CA MET A 1 56.27 37.53 -11.30
C MET A 1 55.87 37.29 -9.85
N LYS A 2 56.31 36.15 -9.32
CA LYS A 2 55.96 35.47 -8.05
C LYS A 2 55.60 36.39 -6.86
N GLN A 3 54.57 36.03 -6.08
CA GLN A 3 54.75 35.50 -4.71
C GLN A 3 53.43 35.16 -3.99
N ILE A 4 53.38 33.91 -3.51
CA ILE A 4 52.87 33.43 -2.21
C ILE A 4 51.43 33.84 -1.82
N VAL A 5 50.49 32.92 -2.06
CA VAL A 5 49.13 32.96 -1.48
C VAL A 5 49.15 32.26 -0.13
N THR A 6 48.95 33.04 0.93
CA THR A 6 48.63 32.58 2.28
C THR A 6 47.22 32.00 2.28
N ILE A 7 47.08 30.70 2.55
CA ILE A 7 45.76 30.05 2.72
C ILE A 7 45.30 30.29 4.16
N THR A 8 44.41 31.26 4.32
CA THR A 8 43.74 31.58 5.58
C THR A 8 42.70 30.51 5.91
N PHE A 9 42.75 30.03 7.15
CA PHE A 9 41.83 29.08 7.77
C PHE A 9 40.35 29.44 7.52
N ILE A 10 39.59 28.48 6.96
CA ILE A 10 38.13 28.57 6.83
C ILE A 10 37.52 28.43 8.23
N LEU A 11 36.74 29.43 8.62
CA LEU A 11 35.88 29.44 9.80
C LEU A 11 34.98 28.18 9.79
N LEU A 12 35.18 27.30 10.77
CA LEU A 12 34.26 26.20 11.07
C LEU A 12 33.03 26.83 11.75
N SER A 13 31.98 27.12 10.98
CA SER A 13 30.69 27.48 11.54
C SER A 13 30.15 26.28 12.32
N SER A 14 29.97 26.48 13.61
CA SER A 14 29.28 25.55 14.50
C SER A 14 27.83 25.43 14.05
N LEU A 15 27.55 24.47 13.17
CA LEU A 15 26.19 23.99 12.95
C LEU A 15 25.78 23.29 14.24
N SER A 16 25.21 24.07 15.17
CA SER A 16 24.52 23.51 16.31
C SER A 16 23.39 22.67 15.74
N LEU A 17 23.53 21.35 15.78
CA LEU A 17 22.38 20.45 15.80
C LEU A 17 21.56 20.89 17.02
N ARG A 18 20.62 21.80 16.82
CA ARG A 18 19.43 21.83 17.66
C ARG A 18 18.81 20.47 17.40
N GLY A 19 18.99 19.54 18.33
CA GLY A 19 18.05 18.45 18.45
C GLY A 19 16.70 19.12 18.63
N GLU A 20 15.89 19.11 17.57
CA GLU A 20 14.47 19.37 17.78
C GLU A 20 14.03 18.35 18.81
N SER A 21 13.59 18.82 19.98
CA SER A 21 12.85 17.98 20.88
C SER A 21 11.62 17.57 20.11
N LEU A 22 11.63 16.36 19.54
CA LEU A 22 10.48 15.78 18.88
C LEU A 22 9.34 15.87 19.90
N THR A 23 8.34 16.70 19.59
CA THR A 23 7.13 16.75 20.39
C THR A 23 6.60 15.31 20.38
N PRO A 24 6.32 14.69 21.55
CA PRO A 24 5.85 13.33 21.56
C PRO A 24 4.61 13.23 20.65
N PRO A 25 4.53 12.20 19.80
CA PRO A 25 3.44 12.07 18.85
C PRO A 25 2.09 12.17 19.57
N ASN A 26 1.16 12.91 18.99
CA ASN A 26 -0.15 13.09 19.59
C ASN A 26 -0.87 11.72 19.62
N PRO A 27 -1.20 11.17 20.80
CA PRO A 27 -1.80 9.84 20.91
C PRO A 27 -3.15 9.74 20.19
N GLU A 28 -3.88 10.85 20.01
CA GLU A 28 -5.16 10.88 19.28
C GLU A 28 -5.00 10.67 17.77
N THR A 29 -3.82 10.90 17.21
CA THR A 29 -3.55 10.84 15.77
C THR A 29 -2.41 9.89 15.41
N THR A 30 -1.96 9.07 16.36
CA THR A 30 -0.82 8.18 16.15
C THR A 30 -1.21 6.74 16.44
N LEU A 31 -0.99 5.89 15.43
CA LEU A 31 -1.02 4.45 15.58
C LEU A 31 0.40 3.96 15.89
N TRP A 32 0.53 3.17 16.95
CA TRP A 32 1.80 2.61 17.39
C TRP A 32 1.64 1.14 17.76
N PHE A 33 2.61 0.33 17.38
CA PHE A 33 2.67 -1.10 17.67
C PHE A 33 4.03 -1.45 18.27
N ASP A 34 4.05 -2.45 19.15
CA ASP A 34 5.26 -2.89 19.85
C ASP A 34 5.90 -4.13 19.22
N GLU A 35 5.44 -4.52 18.04
CA GLU A 35 5.95 -5.65 17.27
C GLU A 35 5.88 -5.35 15.77
N PRO A 36 6.81 -5.90 14.97
CA PRO A 36 6.67 -5.90 13.52
C PRO A 36 5.38 -6.60 13.10
N ALA A 37 4.81 -6.15 11.99
CA ALA A 37 3.59 -6.71 11.44
C ALA A 37 3.75 -8.20 11.09
N ALA A 38 2.84 -9.04 11.58
CA ALA A 38 2.75 -10.44 11.18
C ALA A 38 1.77 -10.62 10.01
N SER A 39 0.72 -9.81 9.96
CA SER A 39 -0.30 -9.81 8.92
C SER A 39 -0.34 -8.49 8.14
N TRP A 40 -0.49 -8.61 6.82
CA TRP A 40 -0.71 -7.45 5.94
C TRP A 40 -2.01 -6.71 6.28
N GLN A 41 -3.08 -7.46 6.59
CA GLN A 41 -4.43 -6.90 6.75
C GLN A 41 -4.62 -6.20 8.09
N TYR A 42 -3.94 -6.66 9.14
CA TYR A 42 -4.23 -6.26 10.52
C TYR A 42 -3.15 -5.37 11.12
N ASP A 43 -1.89 -5.58 10.76
CA ASP A 43 -0.76 -5.03 11.52
C ASP A 43 0.11 -4.08 10.69
N ALA A 44 0.15 -4.26 9.36
CA ALA A 44 0.98 -3.44 8.49
C ALA A 44 0.39 -2.04 8.30
N LEU A 45 1.25 -1.02 8.28
CA LEU A 45 0.84 0.38 8.23
C LEU A 45 0.78 0.91 6.80
N PRO A 46 -0.37 1.45 6.34
CA PRO A 46 -0.49 2.05 5.01
C PRO A 46 0.13 3.45 4.97
N ILE A 47 0.90 3.72 3.92
CA ILE A 47 1.32 5.06 3.52
C ILE A 47 1.07 5.24 2.02
N GLY A 48 0.89 6.49 1.57
CA GLY A 48 0.72 6.74 0.15
C GLY A 48 0.50 8.20 -0.20
N ASN A 49 0.63 8.52 -1.48
CA ASN A 49 0.48 9.88 -2.02
C ASN A 49 -0.67 10.00 -3.04
N GLY A 50 -1.63 9.08 -3.00
CA GLY A 50 -2.74 9.01 -3.94
C GLY A 50 -2.45 8.21 -5.22
N ARG A 51 -1.18 8.10 -5.64
CA ARG A 51 -0.78 7.28 -6.80
C ARG A 51 -0.02 6.02 -6.40
N ILE A 52 1.02 6.18 -5.59
CA ILE A 52 1.81 5.07 -5.03
C ILE A 52 1.36 4.85 -3.59
N GLY A 53 1.15 3.59 -3.24
CA GLY A 53 0.88 3.14 -1.88
C GLY A 53 1.91 2.12 -1.42
N ALA A 54 2.14 2.05 -0.12
CA ALA A 54 2.98 1.05 0.50
C ALA A 54 2.41 0.58 1.83
N MET A 55 2.65 -0.68 2.17
CA MET A 55 2.33 -1.27 3.45
C MET A 55 3.63 -1.63 4.16
N ILE A 56 3.87 -1.00 5.31
CA ILE A 56 5.11 -1.12 6.08
C ILE A 56 4.96 -2.22 7.13
N PHE A 57 5.90 -3.18 7.16
CA PHE A 57 5.89 -4.27 8.13
C PHE A 57 6.78 -3.98 9.37
N GLY A 58 7.82 -3.14 9.24
CA GLY A 58 8.65 -2.73 10.38
C GLY A 58 9.59 -3.82 10.89
N GLY A 59 10.00 -4.75 10.02
CA GLY A 59 10.94 -5.81 10.36
C GLY A 59 12.34 -5.27 10.74
N ILE A 60 12.98 -5.92 11.72
CA ILE A 60 14.16 -5.34 12.40
C ILE A 60 15.49 -5.67 11.68
N SER A 61 15.66 -6.92 11.26
CA SER A 61 16.84 -7.37 10.48
C SER A 61 16.51 -7.51 9.00
N HIS A 62 15.28 -7.94 8.71
CA HIS A 62 14.73 -8.06 7.38
C HIS A 62 13.38 -7.37 7.41
N ASP A 63 13.18 -6.38 6.55
CA ASP A 63 11.89 -5.71 6.41
C ASP A 63 11.31 -5.98 5.02
N ARG A 64 9.99 -5.89 4.96
CA ARG A 64 9.21 -6.01 3.74
C ARG A 64 8.30 -4.81 3.64
N ILE A 65 8.34 -4.17 2.49
CA ILE A 65 7.41 -3.12 2.12
C ILE A 65 6.62 -3.63 0.92
N ALA A 66 5.33 -3.90 1.10
CA ALA A 66 4.46 -4.25 -0.02
C ALA A 66 4.09 -2.95 -0.75
N LEU A 67 4.20 -2.94 -2.06
CA LEU A 67 4.05 -1.76 -2.91
C LEU A 67 2.83 -1.91 -3.82
N ASN A 68 2.14 -0.79 -4.02
CA ASN A 68 1.04 -0.65 -4.95
C ASN A 68 1.19 0.63 -5.77
N GLU A 69 0.68 0.61 -6.99
CA GLU A 69 0.56 1.78 -7.85
C GLU A 69 -0.81 1.74 -8.54
N GLU A 70 -1.51 2.87 -8.57
CA GLU A 70 -2.93 2.95 -8.88
C GLU A 70 -3.35 2.34 -10.23
N THR A 71 -2.42 2.33 -11.21
CA THR A 71 -2.69 1.92 -12.59
C THR A 71 -2.33 0.46 -12.89
N VAL A 72 -1.76 -0.27 -11.92
CA VAL A 72 -1.38 -1.67 -12.10
C VAL A 72 -2.62 -2.58 -12.01
N TRP A 73 -3.25 -2.76 -13.16
CA TRP A 73 -4.41 -3.63 -13.34
C TRP A 73 -4.11 -4.70 -14.38
N SER A 74 -4.66 -5.89 -14.16
CA SER A 74 -4.73 -6.89 -15.22
C SER A 74 -5.98 -6.69 -16.08
N GLY A 75 -6.16 -7.54 -17.08
CA GLY A 75 -7.28 -7.48 -18.02
C GLY A 75 -6.88 -6.82 -19.33
N GLU A 76 -7.86 -6.64 -20.20
CA GLU A 76 -7.65 -6.09 -21.53
C GLU A 76 -8.82 -5.21 -21.97
N LYS A 77 -8.58 -4.37 -22.97
CA LYS A 77 -9.64 -3.58 -23.58
C LYS A 77 -10.58 -4.54 -24.33
N THR A 78 -11.85 -4.58 -23.93
CA THR A 78 -12.87 -5.46 -24.51
C THR A 78 -14.19 -4.71 -24.67
N GLU A 79 -14.96 -5.08 -25.70
CA GLU A 79 -16.34 -4.64 -25.88
C GLU A 79 -17.30 -5.51 -25.06
N TRP A 80 -17.71 -4.99 -23.90
CA TRP A 80 -18.52 -5.70 -22.91
C TRP A 80 -20.02 -5.68 -23.19
N ASN A 81 -20.46 -4.84 -24.14
CA ASN A 81 -21.86 -4.67 -24.45
C ASN A 81 -22.37 -5.84 -25.29
N ARG A 82 -23.49 -6.45 -24.88
CA ARG A 82 -24.21 -7.39 -25.72
C ARG A 82 -24.85 -6.67 -26.89
N GLU A 83 -24.62 -7.19 -28.09
CA GLU A 83 -25.33 -6.70 -29.27
C GLU A 83 -26.84 -6.86 -29.05
N ASN A 84 -27.62 -5.87 -29.48
CA ASN A 84 -29.08 -5.92 -29.45
C ASN A 84 -29.73 -5.98 -28.05
N ALA A 85 -28.99 -5.81 -26.95
CA ALA A 85 -29.54 -5.79 -25.59
C ALA A 85 -30.74 -4.84 -25.47
N SER A 86 -30.57 -3.61 -25.97
CA SER A 86 -31.59 -2.54 -25.93
C SER A 86 -32.94 -2.91 -26.55
N LYS A 87 -32.97 -3.83 -27.53
CA LYS A 87 -34.22 -4.29 -28.16
C LYS A 87 -35.14 -5.01 -27.17
N ASN A 88 -34.60 -5.60 -26.10
CA ASN A 88 -35.38 -6.31 -25.09
C ASN A 88 -35.95 -5.38 -23.99
N LEU A 89 -35.54 -4.10 -23.94
CA LEU A 89 -35.91 -3.19 -22.86
C LEU A 89 -37.42 -2.94 -22.76
N ALA A 90 -38.09 -2.79 -23.91
CA ALA A 90 -39.54 -2.57 -23.95
C ALA A 90 -40.31 -3.77 -23.37
N GLU A 91 -39.88 -4.98 -23.71
CA GLU A 91 -40.52 -6.20 -23.23
C GLU A 91 -40.27 -6.44 -21.74
N ILE A 92 -39.05 -6.20 -21.26
CA ILE A 92 -38.72 -6.27 -19.83
C ILE A 92 -39.64 -5.34 -19.03
N ARG A 93 -39.79 -4.09 -19.46
CA ARG A 93 -40.69 -3.12 -18.80
C ARG A 93 -42.14 -3.57 -18.81
N ARG A 94 -42.62 -4.14 -19.92
CA ARG A 94 -43.97 -4.69 -20.03
C ARG A 94 -44.19 -5.81 -19.01
N LEU A 95 -43.27 -6.78 -18.92
CA LEU A 95 -43.33 -7.88 -17.97
C LEU A 95 -43.36 -7.41 -16.51
N LEU A 96 -42.53 -6.41 -16.16
CA LEU A 96 -42.53 -5.82 -14.82
C LEU A 96 -43.86 -5.12 -14.49
N ASN A 97 -44.41 -4.34 -15.43
CA ASN A 97 -45.70 -3.67 -15.24
C ASN A 97 -46.87 -4.66 -15.08
N GLU A 98 -46.74 -5.86 -15.66
CA GLU A 98 -47.71 -6.96 -15.51
C GLU A 98 -47.47 -7.83 -14.25
N GLY A 99 -46.47 -7.49 -13.42
CA GLY A 99 -46.10 -8.26 -12.23
C GLY A 99 -45.38 -9.58 -12.51
N LYS A 100 -44.94 -9.83 -13.76
CA LYS A 100 -44.27 -11.07 -14.19
C LYS A 100 -42.76 -11.02 -13.93
N ASN A 101 -42.37 -10.90 -12.66
CA ASN A 101 -40.99 -10.65 -12.24
C ASN A 101 -40.00 -11.75 -12.68
N GLU A 102 -40.35 -13.03 -12.53
CA GLU A 102 -39.47 -14.14 -12.92
C GLU A 102 -39.16 -14.13 -14.43
N ALA A 103 -40.18 -13.84 -15.25
CA ALA A 103 -40.01 -13.75 -16.70
C ALA A 103 -39.14 -12.53 -17.09
N ALA A 104 -39.34 -11.40 -16.42
CA ALA A 104 -38.54 -10.20 -16.61
C ALA A 104 -37.07 -10.44 -16.24
N GLU A 105 -36.81 -11.04 -15.08
CA GLU A 105 -35.46 -11.39 -14.62
C GLU A 105 -34.76 -12.35 -15.59
N LYS A 106 -35.46 -13.38 -16.04
CA LYS A 106 -34.92 -14.33 -17.03
C LYS A 106 -34.48 -13.60 -18.30
N LEU A 107 -35.31 -12.69 -18.82
CA LEU A 107 -35.00 -11.93 -20.04
C LEU A 107 -33.83 -10.96 -19.83
N VAL A 108 -33.76 -10.29 -18.67
CA VAL A 108 -32.61 -9.45 -18.27
C VAL A 108 -31.32 -10.27 -18.25
N ASN A 109 -31.31 -11.41 -17.57
CA ASN A 109 -30.12 -12.25 -17.43
C ASN A 109 -29.61 -12.78 -18.78
N GLN A 110 -30.52 -13.00 -19.73
CA GLN A 110 -30.17 -13.45 -21.08
C GLN A 110 -29.64 -12.34 -22.00
N SER A 111 -30.06 -11.09 -21.81
CA SER A 111 -29.86 -10.03 -22.80
C SER A 111 -29.10 -8.80 -22.31
N PHE A 112 -29.15 -8.48 -21.01
CA PHE A 112 -28.56 -7.28 -20.39
C PHE A 112 -27.34 -7.58 -19.51
N THR A 113 -26.77 -8.76 -19.63
CA THR A 113 -25.49 -9.11 -19.00
C THR A 113 -24.32 -8.84 -19.93
N CYS A 114 -23.11 -8.61 -19.39
CA CYS A 114 -21.91 -8.35 -20.19
C CYS A 114 -21.54 -9.55 -21.09
N THR A 115 -20.99 -9.26 -22.28
CA THR A 115 -20.30 -10.26 -23.09
C THR A 115 -19.04 -10.74 -22.37
N GLY A 116 -18.60 -11.98 -22.65
CA GLY A 116 -17.51 -12.58 -21.88
C GLY A 116 -17.88 -12.77 -20.39
N GLY A 117 -17.06 -13.53 -19.66
CA GLY A 117 -17.37 -13.90 -18.26
C GLY A 117 -17.43 -12.74 -17.25
N GLY A 118 -17.29 -11.48 -17.67
CA GLY A 118 -17.15 -10.32 -16.79
C GLY A 118 -15.94 -10.47 -15.87
N SER A 119 -16.12 -10.16 -14.59
CA SER A 119 -15.08 -10.31 -13.55
C SER A 119 -14.72 -11.76 -13.20
N ARG A 120 -15.35 -12.76 -13.84
CA ARG A 120 -14.95 -14.17 -13.66
C ARG A 120 -13.50 -14.35 -14.09
N GLY A 121 -12.73 -15.07 -13.27
CA GLY A 121 -11.32 -15.37 -13.53
C GLY A 121 -10.32 -14.39 -12.92
N GLY A 122 -10.79 -13.31 -12.27
CA GLY A 122 -9.94 -12.37 -11.54
C GLY A 122 -8.79 -11.85 -12.40
N ALA A 123 -7.56 -11.97 -11.90
CA ALA A 123 -6.37 -11.48 -12.60
C ALA A 123 -6.18 -12.07 -14.01
N ARG A 124 -6.70 -13.29 -14.25
CA ARG A 124 -6.59 -14.00 -15.54
C ARG A 124 -7.85 -13.87 -16.41
N GLY A 125 -8.87 -13.18 -15.90
CA GLY A 125 -10.08 -12.87 -16.66
C GLY A 125 -9.89 -11.64 -17.54
N PRO A 126 -10.66 -11.50 -18.62
CA PRO A 126 -10.53 -10.38 -19.55
C PRO A 126 -10.91 -9.03 -18.89
N TRP A 127 -11.77 -9.05 -17.87
CA TRP A 127 -12.10 -7.85 -17.07
C TRP A 127 -10.95 -7.44 -16.13
N GLY A 128 -10.15 -8.41 -15.69
CA GLY A 128 -9.04 -8.20 -14.77
C GLY A 128 -9.43 -7.81 -13.35
N CYS A 129 -8.41 -7.52 -12.55
CA CYS A 129 -8.55 -6.89 -11.24
C CYS A 129 -7.27 -6.12 -10.88
N PHE A 130 -7.34 -5.32 -9.82
CA PHE A 130 -6.17 -4.63 -9.28
C PHE A 130 -5.07 -5.63 -8.92
N GLN A 131 -3.82 -5.29 -9.20
CA GLN A 131 -2.66 -6.12 -8.90
C GLN A 131 -1.73 -5.43 -7.90
N GLU A 132 -0.98 -6.25 -7.15
CA GLU A 132 0.14 -5.76 -6.36
C GLU A 132 1.30 -5.39 -7.30
N LEU A 133 1.95 -4.24 -7.05
CA LEU A 133 3.14 -3.86 -7.83
C LEU A 133 4.32 -4.78 -7.47
N GLY A 134 4.44 -5.13 -6.19
CA GLY A 134 5.45 -6.07 -5.71
C GLY A 134 5.86 -5.78 -4.28
N ASN A 135 7.00 -6.35 -3.86
CA ASN A 135 7.54 -6.15 -2.52
C ASN A 135 8.97 -5.63 -2.63
N LEU A 136 9.26 -4.51 -1.95
CA LEU A 136 10.63 -4.09 -1.66
C LEU A 136 11.08 -4.81 -0.38
N ARG A 137 12.19 -5.53 -0.47
CA ARG A 137 12.81 -6.22 0.67
C ARG A 137 14.07 -5.50 1.06
N LEU A 138 14.23 -5.28 2.35
CA LEU A 138 15.39 -4.60 2.92
C LEU A 138 16.05 -5.58 3.90
N GLU A 139 17.37 -5.75 3.78
CA GLU A 139 18.17 -6.61 4.65
C GLU A 139 19.28 -5.78 5.27
N TRP A 140 19.37 -5.79 6.60
CA TRP A 140 20.38 -5.04 7.33
C TRP A 140 21.54 -5.96 7.70
N GLY A 141 22.74 -5.59 7.24
CA GLY A 141 23.98 -6.35 7.47
C GLY A 141 24.53 -6.28 8.90
N TYR A 142 23.71 -6.00 9.91
CA TYR A 142 24.12 -5.95 11.31
C TYR A 142 23.49 -7.07 12.14
N GLU A 143 24.22 -7.57 13.13
CA GLU A 143 23.71 -8.63 14.02
C GLU A 143 22.73 -8.01 15.03
N VAL A 144 21.48 -8.46 14.99
CA VAL A 144 20.41 -8.03 15.89
C VAL A 144 20.22 -9.06 16.99
N LYS A 145 20.36 -8.65 18.25
CA LYS A 145 19.99 -9.46 19.43
C LYS A 145 18.80 -8.83 20.14
N ILE A 146 17.64 -9.50 20.10
CA ILE A 146 16.44 -9.11 20.84
C ILE A 146 16.60 -9.60 22.29
N ARG A 147 16.56 -8.68 23.26
CA ARG A 147 16.82 -9.03 24.68
C ARG A 147 15.58 -9.18 25.54
N SER A 148 14.51 -8.44 25.26
CA SER A 148 13.27 -8.53 26.03
C SER A 148 12.12 -7.89 25.29
N LYS A 149 10.95 -8.53 25.36
CA LYS A 149 9.67 -7.96 24.93
C LYS A 149 9.00 -7.37 26.16
N GLN A 150 8.98 -6.05 26.27
CA GLN A 150 8.16 -5.34 27.25
C GLN A 150 6.98 -4.70 26.50
N PRO A 151 5.77 -4.66 27.09
CA PRO A 151 4.63 -4.02 26.44
C PRO A 151 4.99 -2.60 26.01
N GLY A 152 4.85 -2.29 24.72
CA GLY A 152 5.11 -0.97 24.17
C GLY A 152 6.55 -0.65 23.75
N LYS A 153 7.55 -1.54 23.97
CA LYS A 153 8.96 -1.27 23.62
C LYS A 153 9.73 -2.51 23.16
N ILE A 154 10.18 -2.51 21.90
CA ILE A 154 11.20 -3.45 21.43
C ILE A 154 12.59 -2.87 21.73
N LYS A 155 13.38 -3.57 22.54
CA LYS A 155 14.80 -3.24 22.75
C LYS A 155 15.68 -4.13 21.89
N VAL A 156 16.36 -3.51 20.93
CA VAL A 156 17.28 -4.19 20.00
C VAL A 156 18.71 -3.84 20.38
N ARG A 157 19.64 -4.80 20.23
CA ARG A 157 21.08 -4.52 20.27
C ARG A 157 21.64 -4.75 18.88
N VAL A 158 22.36 -3.76 18.36
CA VAL A 158 22.98 -3.78 17.03
C VAL A 158 24.48 -3.72 17.21
N ASN A 159 25.23 -4.71 16.71
CA ASN A 159 26.70 -4.77 16.78
C ASN A 159 27.27 -4.59 18.21
N GLY A 160 26.58 -5.11 19.22
CA GLY A 160 27.02 -5.03 20.62
C GLY A 160 26.59 -3.76 21.38
N GLU A 161 26.19 -2.70 20.68
CA GLU A 161 25.68 -1.46 21.28
C GLU A 161 24.16 -1.50 21.50
N LEU A 162 23.71 -1.11 22.70
CA LEU A 162 22.28 -0.97 22.97
C LEU A 162 21.76 0.24 22.18
N LYS A 163 20.92 -0.02 21.17
CA LYS A 163 20.25 1.03 20.42
C LYS A 163 18.74 0.84 20.55
N THR A 164 18.05 1.84 21.06
CA THR A 164 16.59 1.86 20.98
C THR A 164 16.26 2.12 19.51
N VAL A 165 15.70 1.13 18.82
CA VAL A 165 15.09 1.36 17.51
C VAL A 165 13.70 1.91 17.79
N GLN A 166 13.53 3.23 17.65
CA GLN A 166 12.23 3.84 17.42
C GLN A 166 12.05 3.86 15.91
N SER A 167 11.14 3.04 15.38
CA SER A 167 10.69 3.24 14.00
C SER A 167 9.72 4.41 14.02
N GLU A 168 10.20 5.59 13.66
CA GLU A 168 9.35 6.74 13.35
C GLU A 168 8.98 6.64 11.88
N ALA A 169 7.72 6.33 11.60
CA ALA A 169 7.13 6.60 10.30
C ALA A 169 6.86 8.10 10.23
N TRP A 170 7.55 8.79 9.31
CA TRP A 170 7.21 10.15 8.89
C TRP A 170 6.03 10.11 7.92
#